data_AF-A0A0L0HAN3-F1
#
_entry.id   AF-A0A0L0HAN3-F1
#
_cell.length_a   1.000
_cell.length_b   1.000
_cell.length_c   1.000
_cell.angle_alpha   90.00
_cell.angle_beta   90.00
_cell.angle_gamma   90.00
#
_symmetry.space_group_name_H-M   'P 1'
#
loop_
_entity.id
_entity.type
_entity.pdbx_description
1 polymer ?
#
loop_
_entity_poly.entity_id
_entity_poly.type
_entity_poly.pdbx_seq_one_letter_code
_entity_poly.pdbx_strand_id
1 'polypeptide(L)'
;MTTQIDSPASSATSVDSTTVQADESKKYTCSVWAAFDKMQLCYTVLPQVKHYYRYGSWRDCSEAREEFNFCLRMKGKNRKEAERLIREREETKYDKKINERPSRAVWELRTEPPPNFPPA
;
A
#
# COMPACT_ATOMS: atom_id res chain seq x y z
N MET A 1 40.75 -30.51 5.08
CA MET A 1 40.38 -29.51 4.05
C MET A 1 38.88 -29.38 4.06
N THR A 2 38.34 -28.36 4.73
CA THR A 2 36.90 -28.06 4.79
C THR A 2 36.75 -26.61 4.36
N THR A 3 36.16 -26.39 3.19
CA THR A 3 35.89 -25.05 2.66
C THR A 3 34.59 -24.52 3.27
N GLN A 4 34.68 -23.41 4.00
CA GLN A 4 33.53 -22.61 4.41
C GLN A 4 32.98 -21.84 3.21
N ILE A 5 31.66 -21.76 3.11
CA ILE A 5 30.96 -20.90 2.16
C ILE A 5 30.43 -19.72 2.97
N ASP A 6 31.08 -18.56 2.83
CA ASP A 6 30.64 -17.29 3.38
C ASP A 6 29.33 -16.84 2.70
N SER A 7 28.33 -16.56 3.53
CA SER A 7 27.08 -15.91 3.12
C SER A 7 27.31 -14.41 2.97
N PRO A 8 26.90 -13.76 1.86
CA PRO A 8 26.93 -12.32 1.80
C PRO A 8 25.75 -11.77 2.63
N ALA A 9 26.08 -11.26 3.80
CA ALA A 9 25.23 -10.34 4.56
C ALA A 9 24.95 -9.11 3.70
N SER A 10 23.72 -8.98 3.21
CA SER A 10 23.26 -7.75 2.57
C SER A 10 22.67 -6.84 3.64
N SER A 11 23.47 -5.87 4.02
CA SER A 11 23.10 -4.72 4.83
C SER A 11 22.08 -3.83 4.11
N ALA A 12 21.40 -3.04 4.95
CA ALA A 12 20.59 -1.85 4.66
C ALA A 12 19.08 -2.04 4.40
N THR A 13 18.33 -2.02 5.49
CA THR A 13 17.19 -1.09 5.60
C THR A 13 17.24 -0.41 6.97
N SER A 14 17.81 0.78 7.01
CA SER A 14 17.55 1.76 8.07
C SER A 14 16.13 2.26 7.87
N VAL A 15 15.17 1.65 8.57
CA VAL A 15 13.81 2.19 8.68
C VAL A 15 13.88 3.29 9.73
N ASP A 16 14.05 4.53 9.26
CA ASP A 16 14.06 5.73 10.09
C ASP A 16 12.73 5.86 10.82
N SER A 17 12.77 5.69 12.14
CA SER A 17 11.67 5.98 13.05
C SER A 17 11.75 7.46 13.40
N THR A 18 11.05 8.31 12.64
CA THR A 18 10.81 9.70 13.04
C THR A 18 9.34 9.88 13.41
N THR A 19 9.10 9.97 14.72
CA THR A 19 8.10 10.80 15.41
C THR A 19 6.75 10.99 14.71
N VAL A 20 5.75 10.23 15.17
CA VAL A 20 4.32 10.47 14.93
C VAL A 20 3.88 11.73 15.67
N GLN A 21 3.92 12.88 15.00
CA GLN A 21 3.05 14.01 15.31
C GLN A 21 1.86 13.96 14.36
N ALA A 22 0.69 13.67 14.91
CA ALA A 22 -0.59 13.71 14.22
C ALA A 22 -1.01 15.16 14.01
N ASP A 23 -0.56 15.74 12.90
CA ASP A 23 -1.19 16.93 12.33
C ASP A 23 -2.36 16.46 11.46
N GLU A 24 -3.58 16.80 11.88
CA GLU A 24 -4.84 16.42 11.25
C GLU A 24 -4.97 16.92 9.80
N SER A 25 -4.10 17.86 9.37
CA SER A 25 -4.12 18.45 8.04
C SER A 25 -3.24 17.74 6.99
N LYS A 26 -2.42 16.76 7.39
CA LYS A 26 -1.60 15.93 6.47
C LYS A 26 -2.24 14.60 6.05
N LYS A 27 -3.57 14.46 6.10
CA LYS A 27 -4.20 13.15 5.90
C LYS A 27 -4.32 12.71 4.43
N TYR A 28 -4.24 13.65 3.48
CA TYR A 28 -4.49 13.41 2.05
C TYR A 28 -3.38 14.00 1.17
N THR A 29 -2.16 13.45 1.22
CA THR A 29 -1.03 13.96 0.41
C THR A 29 -0.64 12.96 -0.68
N CYS A 30 -0.77 13.38 -1.95
CA CYS A 30 -0.33 12.60 -3.12
C CYS A 30 1.12 12.99 -3.46
N SER A 31 2.11 12.30 -2.87
CA SER A 31 3.51 12.56 -3.21
C SER A 31 3.88 11.89 -4.54
N VAL A 32 4.06 12.69 -5.59
CA VAL A 32 4.36 12.21 -6.96
C VAL A 32 5.60 11.32 -7.00
N TRP A 33 6.65 11.69 -6.26
CA TRP A 33 7.90 10.96 -6.25
C TRP A 33 7.76 9.58 -5.57
N ALA A 34 7.02 9.49 -4.47
CA ALA A 34 6.76 8.20 -3.83
C ALA A 34 5.85 7.31 -4.69
N ALA A 35 4.87 7.89 -5.40
CA ALA A 35 4.04 7.15 -6.34
C ALA A 35 4.85 6.63 -7.54
N PHE A 36 5.82 7.43 -8.01
CA PHE A 36 6.74 7.02 -9.08
C PHE A 36 7.63 5.86 -8.66
N ASP A 37 8.24 5.94 -7.47
CA ASP A 37 9.11 4.88 -6.95
C ASP A 37 8.36 3.54 -6.83
N LYS A 38 7.11 3.57 -6.33
CA LYS A 38 6.24 2.39 -6.29
C LYS A 38 5.97 1.80 -7.67
N MET A 39 5.68 2.66 -8.65
CA MET A 39 5.44 2.23 -10.03
C MET A 39 6.70 1.58 -10.63
N GLN A 40 7.84 2.25 -10.53
CA GLN A 40 9.13 1.73 -11.03
C GLN A 40 9.47 0.39 -10.39
N LEU A 41 9.40 0.28 -9.07
CA LEU A 41 9.70 -0.95 -8.34
C LEU A 41 8.82 -2.11 -8.81
N CYS A 42 7.55 -1.87 -9.15
CA CYS A 42 6.67 -2.90 -9.70
C CYS A 42 7.15 -3.39 -11.08
N TYR A 43 7.61 -2.50 -11.95
CA TYR A 43 8.07 -2.86 -13.29
C TYR A 43 9.50 -3.40 -13.34
N THR A 44 10.26 -3.33 -12.25
CA THR A 44 11.60 -3.91 -12.22
C THR A 44 11.58 -5.42 -12.49
N VAL A 45 12.62 -5.92 -13.17
CA VAL A 45 12.67 -7.31 -13.65
C VAL A 45 12.73 -8.31 -12.50
N LEU A 46 13.48 -8.02 -11.44
CA LEU A 46 13.71 -8.98 -10.35
C LEU A 46 12.41 -9.34 -9.59
N PRO A 47 11.57 -8.39 -9.13
CA PRO A 47 10.27 -8.71 -8.54
C PRO A 47 9.32 -9.40 -9.52
N GLN A 48 9.37 -9.04 -10.79
CA GLN A 48 8.50 -9.61 -11.83
C GLN A 48 8.83 -11.09 -12.10
N VAL A 49 10.12 -11.44 -12.22
CA VAL A 49 10.56 -12.84 -12.33
C VAL A 49 10.21 -13.63 -11.06
N LYS A 50 10.40 -13.03 -9.88
CA LYS A 50 10.02 -13.65 -8.59
C LYS A 50 8.52 -13.96 -8.51
N HIS A 51 7.69 -13.07 -9.05
CA HIS A 51 6.24 -13.24 -9.10
C HIS A 51 5.86 -14.33 -10.11
N TYR A 52 6.44 -14.27 -11.31
CA TYR A 52 6.26 -15.26 -12.35
C TYR A 52 6.65 -16.67 -11.89
N TYR A 53 7.77 -16.81 -11.18
CA TYR A 53 8.19 -18.09 -10.60
C TYR A 53 7.17 -18.66 -9.60
N ARG A 54 6.53 -17.81 -8.79
CA ARG A 54 5.57 -18.25 -7.77
C ARG A 54 4.18 -18.55 -8.34
N TYR A 55 3.68 -17.67 -9.21
CA TYR A 55 2.28 -17.65 -9.63
C TYR A 55 2.08 -18.01 -11.11
N GLY A 56 3.15 -18.11 -11.89
CA GLY A 56 3.09 -18.39 -13.33
C GLY A 56 2.59 -17.21 -14.18
N SER A 57 2.40 -16.03 -13.57
CA SER A 57 1.90 -14.83 -14.23
C SER A 57 2.75 -13.61 -13.87
N TRP A 58 2.80 -12.65 -14.79
CA TRP A 58 3.37 -11.34 -14.51
C TRP A 58 2.51 -10.63 -13.47
N ARG A 59 3.15 -9.87 -12.58
CA ARG A 59 2.41 -9.08 -11.58
C ARG A 59 1.69 -7.95 -12.29
N ASP A 60 0.41 -7.77 -11.98
CA ASP A 60 -0.34 -6.61 -12.42
C ASP A 60 0.16 -5.34 -11.71
N CYS A 61 0.70 -4.40 -12.50
CA CYS A 61 1.22 -3.10 -12.02
C CYS A 61 0.28 -1.93 -12.34
N SER A 62 -0.94 -2.21 -12.83
CA SER A 62 -1.94 -1.21 -13.19
C SER A 62 -2.25 -0.24 -12.03
N GLU A 63 -2.45 -0.76 -10.82
CA GLU A 63 -2.77 0.03 -9.62
C GLU A 63 -1.69 1.07 -9.30
N ALA A 64 -0.41 0.68 -9.33
CA ALA A 64 0.71 1.58 -9.05
C ALA A 64 0.84 2.66 -10.13
N ARG A 65 0.59 2.31 -11.39
CA ARG A 65 0.59 3.26 -12.51
C ARG A 65 -0.58 4.25 -12.43
N GLU A 66 -1.76 3.78 -12.03
CA GLU A 66 -2.93 4.63 -11.80
C GLU A 66 -2.72 5.59 -10.63
N GLU A 67 -2.04 5.16 -9.58
CA GLU A 67 -1.63 6.04 -8.48
C GLU A 67 -0.76 7.20 -8.96
N PHE A 68 0.28 6.85 -9.74
CA PHE A 68 1.18 7.83 -10.30
C PHE A 68 0.47 8.82 -11.21
N ASN A 69 -0.35 8.32 -12.15
CA ASN A 69 -1.14 9.17 -13.06
C ASN A 69 -2.09 10.09 -12.31
N PHE A 70 -2.71 9.60 -11.24
CA PHE A 70 -3.60 10.40 -10.41
C PHE A 70 -2.84 11.53 -9.71
N CYS A 71 -1.72 11.24 -9.04
CA CYS A 71 -0.91 12.28 -8.40
C CYS A 71 -0.39 13.32 -9.39
N LEU A 72 0.00 12.89 -10.60
CA LEU A 72 0.41 13.82 -11.67
C LEU A 72 -0.74 14.76 -12.07
N ARG A 73 -1.95 14.22 -12.23
CA ARG A 73 -3.14 15.02 -12.59
C ARG A 73 -3.55 16.00 -11.49
N MET A 74 -3.28 15.69 -10.23
CA MET A 74 -3.60 16.59 -9.11
C MET A 74 -2.71 17.84 -9.06
N LYS A 75 -1.47 17.76 -9.55
CA LYS A 75 -0.55 18.91 -9.57
C LYS A 75 -1.07 20.09 -10.41
N GLY A 76 -1.87 19.83 -11.44
CA GLY A 76 -2.44 20.85 -12.32
C GLY A 76 -3.78 21.43 -11.86
N LYS A 77 -4.36 20.93 -10.77
CA LYS A 77 -5.69 21.33 -10.28
C LYS A 77 -5.60 22.37 -9.16
N ASN A 78 -6.69 23.10 -8.93
CA ASN A 78 -6.79 23.98 -7.77
C ASN A 78 -6.69 23.16 -6.47
N ARG A 79 -6.01 23.69 -5.45
CA ARG A 79 -5.73 23.00 -4.19
C ARG A 79 -6.98 22.42 -3.53
N LYS A 80 -8.08 23.20 -3.46
CA LYS A 80 -9.35 22.74 -2.89
C LYS A 80 -9.99 21.59 -3.68
N GLU A 81 -9.88 21.63 -5.01
CA GLU A 81 -10.42 20.58 -5.87
C GLU A 81 -9.58 19.31 -5.79
N ALA A 82 -8.25 19.46 -5.74
CA ALA A 82 -7.33 18.35 -5.57
C ALA A 82 -7.57 17.63 -4.23
N GLU A 83 -7.68 18.37 -3.13
CA GLU A 83 -7.99 17.82 -1.81
C GLU A 83 -9.31 17.02 -1.81
N ARG A 84 -10.35 17.53 -2.47
CA ARG A 84 -11.64 16.82 -2.61
C ARG A 84 -11.48 15.50 -3.36
N LEU A 85 -10.79 15.51 -4.49
CA LEU A 85 -10.61 14.31 -5.32
C LEU A 85 -9.71 13.27 -4.65
N ILE A 86 -8.69 13.70 -3.91
CA ILE A 86 -7.84 12.78 -3.14
C ILE A 86 -8.68 12.10 -2.06
N ARG A 87 -9.52 12.86 -1.34
CA ARG A 87 -10.42 12.31 -0.32
C ARG A 87 -11.37 11.26 -0.89
N GLU A 88 -12.09 11.59 -1.97
CA GLU A 88 -13.01 10.66 -2.64
C GLU A 88 -12.31 9.36 -3.07
N ARG A 89 -11.07 9.48 -3.57
CA ARG A 89 -10.27 8.31 -3.95
C ARG A 89 -9.84 7.47 -2.75
N GLU A 90 -9.52 8.09 -1.63
CA GLU A 90 -9.15 7.36 -0.42
C GLU A 90 -10.36 6.66 0.22
N GLU A 91 -11.53 7.30 0.19
CA GLU A 91 -12.80 6.70 0.62
C GLU A 91 -13.11 5.45 -0.24
N THR A 92 -13.10 5.59 -1.57
CA THR A 92 -13.34 4.46 -2.48
C THR A 92 -12.30 3.33 -2.32
N LYS A 93 -11.02 3.66 -2.08
CA LYS A 93 -9.99 2.66 -1.77
C LYS A 93 -10.21 1.97 -0.44
N TYR A 94 -10.62 2.72 0.58
CA TYR A 94 -10.94 2.17 1.89
C TYR A 94 -12.10 1.18 1.75
N ASP A 95 -13.17 1.56 1.06
CA ASP A 95 -14.33 0.70 0.84
C ASP A 95 -13.95 -0.58 0.09
N LYS A 96 -13.19 -0.48 -1.01
CA LYS A 96 -12.67 -1.66 -1.73
C LYS A 96 -11.84 -2.55 -0.82
N LYS A 97 -10.88 -1.97 -0.08
CA LYS A 97 -10.02 -2.71 0.86
C LYS A 97 -10.80 -3.39 1.98
N ILE A 98 -11.94 -2.84 2.38
CA ILE A 98 -12.79 -3.42 3.42
C ILE A 98 -13.70 -4.52 2.84
N ASN A 99 -14.21 -4.34 1.63
CA ASN A 99 -15.15 -5.24 0.98
C ASN A 99 -14.47 -6.45 0.32
N GLU A 100 -13.32 -6.26 -0.34
CA GLU A 100 -12.61 -7.29 -1.10
C GLU A 100 -11.72 -8.20 -0.24
N ARG A 101 -11.74 -8.05 1.10
CA ARG A 101 -10.94 -8.94 1.96
C ARG A 101 -11.44 -10.37 1.85
N PRO A 102 -10.55 -11.37 1.73
CA PRO A 102 -10.98 -12.77 1.71
C PRO A 102 -11.70 -13.19 3.00
N SER A 103 -11.40 -12.53 4.13
CA SER A 103 -12.09 -12.77 5.40
C SER A 103 -13.58 -12.42 5.36
N ARG A 104 -14.00 -11.49 4.50
CA ARG A 104 -15.42 -11.10 4.35
C ARG A 104 -16.28 -12.20 3.73
N ALA A 105 -15.67 -13.05 2.91
CA ALA A 105 -16.37 -14.19 2.31
C ALA A 105 -16.73 -15.27 3.35
N VAL A 106 -15.99 -15.32 4.47
CA VAL A 106 -16.18 -16.31 5.53
C VAL A 106 -16.86 -15.72 6.76
N TRP A 107 -16.57 -14.46 7.10
CA TRP A 107 -17.01 -13.82 8.34
C TRP A 107 -17.72 -12.49 8.07
N GLU A 108 -18.94 -12.36 8.61
CA GLU A 108 -19.69 -11.11 8.63
C GLU A 108 -19.26 -10.20 9.78
N LEU A 109 -19.39 -8.89 9.58
CA LEU A 109 -19.14 -7.92 10.66
C LEU A 109 -20.24 -8.07 11.71
N ARG A 110 -19.82 -8.31 12.95
CA ARG A 110 -20.73 -8.37 14.09
C ARG A 110 -21.28 -6.97 14.39
N THR A 111 -22.60 -6.82 14.35
CA THR A 111 -23.30 -5.57 14.69
C THR A 111 -23.50 -5.39 16.20
N GLU A 112 -23.65 -6.50 16.93
CA GLU A 112 -23.96 -6.51 18.37
C GLU A 112 -22.89 -7.24 19.19
N PRO A 113 -22.51 -6.72 20.36
CA PRO A 113 -21.54 -7.38 21.22
C PRO A 113 -22.01 -8.79 21.64
N PRO A 114 -21.09 -9.74 21.90
CA PRO A 114 -21.47 -11.06 22.39
C PRO A 114 -22.23 -10.96 23.73
N PRO A 115 -23.30 -11.75 23.96
CA PRO A 115 -23.94 -11.79 25.26
C PRO A 115 -22.96 -12.38 26.30
N ASN A 116 -22.78 -11.68 27.44
CA ASN A 116 -21.89 -12.02 28.57
C ASN A 116 -20.37 -11.79 28.37
N PHE A 117 -19.96 -10.78 27.60
CA PHE A 117 -18.56 -10.32 27.55
C PHE A 117 -18.39 -8.92 28.16
N PRO A 118 -17.47 -8.69 29.12
CA PRO A 118 -16.64 -9.67 29.83
C PRO A 118 -17.44 -10.45 30.89
N PRO A 119 -17.13 -11.75 31.10
CA PRO A 119 -17.70 -12.49 32.23
C PRO A 119 -17.14 -11.91 33.54
N ALA A 120 -18.02 -11.79 34.54
CA ALA A 120 -17.67 -11.38 35.90
C ALA A 120 -16.79 -12.43 36.60
#